data_AF-A0A4Z2CSG5-F1
#
_entry.id   AF-A0A4Z2CSG5-F1
#
_cell.length_a   1.000
_cell.length_b   1.000
_cell.length_c   1.000
_cell.angle_alpha   90.00
_cell.angle_beta   90.00
_cell.angle_gamma   90.00
#
_symmetry.space_group_name_H-M   'P 1'
#
loop_
_entity.id
_entity.type
_entity.pdbx_description
1 polymer ?
#
loop_
_entity_poly.entity_id
_entity_poly.type
_entity_poly.pdbx_seq_one_letter_code
_entity_poly.pdbx_strand_id
1 'polypeptide(L)'
;MLKDAYKDAVLEMNASNERGIEVVRTKIKMFAQKKVSLPEGRQKMIILDEADSMTEGAQQALRRIMELYSRTTRFALACNDSSKLIEPIQSRCAVLRYTRLTSAQIMARLLEVSHSEGVSYTEEGLEAIVFTADGDMRQALNNLQSTYQGFGMVSSDNVFKVCDEPHPMLIKQLIDHCSNGELSAAHKILRHLWTLGYSAEDIITITFRVIKNHPMEEYLKLGFIKVAQEKHGLVLHLQFSYPRCYLGEEKNKGIFEYTKCN
;
A
#
# COMPACT_ATOMS: atom_id res chain seq x y z
N MET A 1 14.08 26.03 -20.67
CA MET A 1 13.47 25.45 -19.46
C MET A 1 12.52 26.47 -18.85
N LEU A 2 11.32 26.07 -18.39
CA LEU A 2 10.29 26.94 -17.79
C LEU A 2 10.67 27.44 -16.37
N LYS A 3 11.92 27.88 -16.13
CA LYS A 3 12.42 28.04 -14.75
C LYS A 3 11.60 29.01 -13.88
N ASP A 4 11.21 30.16 -14.42
CA ASP A 4 10.41 31.15 -13.66
C ASP A 4 8.89 30.98 -13.87
N ALA A 5 8.47 30.59 -15.07
CA ALA A 5 7.06 30.41 -15.42
C ALA A 5 6.45 29.11 -14.87
N TYR A 6 7.23 28.14 -14.39
CA TYR A 6 6.71 26.87 -13.87
C TYR A 6 5.80 27.09 -12.65
N LYS A 7 6.22 27.94 -11.70
CA LYS A 7 5.43 28.28 -10.51
C LYS A 7 4.10 28.95 -10.85
N ASP A 8 4.06 29.69 -11.96
CA ASP A 8 2.85 30.36 -12.42
C ASP A 8 1.95 29.48 -13.30
N ALA A 9 2.50 28.42 -13.90
CA ALA A 9 1.83 27.58 -14.88
C ALA A 9 1.35 26.23 -14.33
N VAL A 10 1.87 25.80 -13.17
CA VAL A 10 1.51 24.53 -12.53
C VAL A 10 0.86 24.80 -11.18
N LEU A 11 -0.31 24.20 -10.96
CA LEU A 11 -0.98 24.15 -9.66
C LEU A 11 -1.03 22.70 -9.19
N GLU A 12 -0.35 22.40 -8.09
CA GLU A 12 -0.39 21.09 -7.43
C GLU A 12 -1.24 21.18 -6.16
N MET A 13 -2.17 20.23 -6.00
CA MET A 13 -3.04 20.15 -4.82
C MET A 13 -3.28 18.69 -4.46
N ASN A 14 -3.22 18.37 -3.16
CA ASN A 14 -3.72 17.10 -2.66
C ASN A 14 -5.20 17.25 -2.31
N ALA A 15 -6.05 16.44 -2.95
CA ALA A 15 -7.48 16.52 -2.84
C ALA A 15 -8.04 16.01 -1.49
N SER A 16 -7.27 15.28 -0.68
CA SER A 16 -7.69 14.83 0.65
C SER A 16 -7.56 15.89 1.74
N ASN A 17 -6.64 16.85 1.58
CA ASN A 17 -6.50 17.98 2.50
C ASN A 17 -7.47 19.11 2.16
N GLU A 18 -7.70 19.37 0.87
CA GLU A 18 -8.56 20.45 0.37
C GLU A 18 -9.87 19.90 -0.24
N ARG A 19 -10.55 19.02 0.49
CA ARG A 19 -11.77 18.27 0.08
C ARG A 19 -13.00 19.11 -0.27
N GLY A 20 -12.99 20.40 0.09
CA GLY A 20 -14.14 21.28 -0.02
C GLY A 20 -14.50 21.58 -1.48
N ILE A 21 -15.79 21.45 -1.82
CA ILE A 21 -16.35 21.93 -3.10
C ILE A 21 -15.97 23.39 -3.39
N GLU A 22 -15.80 24.19 -2.33
CA GLU A 22 -15.39 25.59 -2.40
C GLU A 22 -13.97 25.76 -2.94
N VAL A 23 -13.03 24.88 -2.57
CA VAL A 23 -11.64 24.93 -3.06
C VAL A 23 -11.61 24.71 -4.57
N VAL A 24 -12.38 23.75 -5.08
CA VAL A 24 -12.52 23.52 -6.52
C VAL A 24 -13.17 24.73 -7.23
N ARG A 25 -14.25 25.26 -6.65
CA ARG A 25 -15.00 26.37 -7.25
C ARG A 25 -14.25 27.69 -7.24
N THR A 26 -13.35 27.87 -6.29
CA THR A 26 -12.60 29.13 -6.10
C THR A 26 -11.18 28.98 -6.62
N LYS A 27 -10.33 28.18 -5.96
CA LYS A 27 -8.88 28.11 -6.24
C LYS A 27 -8.58 27.53 -7.62
N ILE A 28 -9.14 26.36 -7.96
CA ILE A 28 -8.94 25.72 -9.27
C ILE A 28 -9.53 26.60 -10.39
N LYS A 29 -10.73 27.17 -10.17
CA LYS A 29 -11.36 28.06 -11.15
C LYS A 29 -10.55 29.34 -11.38
N MET A 30 -10.09 30.01 -10.33
CA MET A 30 -9.28 31.23 -10.44
C MET A 30 -7.98 30.96 -11.18
N PHE A 31 -7.32 29.82 -10.89
CA PHE A 31 -6.11 29.43 -11.59
C PHE A 31 -6.38 29.11 -13.08
N ALA A 32 -7.47 28.40 -13.38
CA ALA A 32 -7.88 28.12 -14.75
C ALA A 32 -8.20 29.41 -15.54
N GLN A 33 -8.72 30.44 -14.86
CA GLN A 33 -9.00 31.77 -15.43
C GLN A 33 -7.75 32.64 -15.61
N LYS A 34 -6.74 32.52 -14.75
CA LYS A 34 -5.51 33.33 -14.81
C LYS A 34 -4.87 33.20 -16.19
N LYS A 35 -4.71 34.32 -16.90
CA LYS A 35 -3.98 34.33 -18.17
C LYS A 35 -2.49 34.34 -17.87
N VAL A 36 -1.79 33.29 -18.31
CA VAL A 36 -0.34 33.17 -18.20
C VAL A 36 0.20 33.10 -19.62
N SER A 37 1.17 33.96 -19.95
CA SER A 37 1.83 33.91 -21.25
C SER A 37 2.83 32.76 -21.24
N LEU A 38 2.50 31.70 -21.96
CA LEU A 38 3.35 30.52 -22.11
C LEU A 38 3.86 30.45 -23.55
N PRO A 39 5.05 29.86 -23.78
CA PRO A 39 5.55 29.59 -25.12
C PRO A 39 4.54 28.82 -25.96
N GLU A 40 4.58 28.99 -27.28
CA GLU A 40 3.67 28.30 -28.21
C GLU A 40 3.64 26.79 -27.96
N GLY A 41 2.43 26.22 -28.00
CA GLY A 41 2.18 24.80 -27.72
C GLY A 41 2.17 24.39 -26.26
N ARG A 42 2.45 25.30 -25.30
CA ARG A 42 2.36 25.00 -23.86
C ARG A 42 1.08 25.52 -23.23
N GLN A 43 0.55 24.72 -22.32
CA GLN A 43 -0.67 25.00 -21.57
C GLN A 43 -0.37 24.92 -20.07
N LYS A 44 -1.21 25.55 -19.26
CA LYS A 44 -1.15 25.43 -17.81
C LYS A 44 -1.49 24.00 -17.40
N MET A 45 -1.01 23.56 -16.24
CA MET A 45 -1.30 22.24 -15.70
C MET A 45 -1.84 22.33 -14.28
N ILE A 46 -2.88 21.56 -14.01
CA ILE A 46 -3.40 21.36 -12.66
C ILE A 46 -3.22 19.88 -12.33
N ILE A 47 -2.47 19.60 -11.27
CA ILE A 47 -2.19 18.26 -10.76
C ILE A 47 -3.00 18.08 -9.47
N LEU A 48 -3.91 17.13 -9.49
CA LEU A 48 -4.70 16.75 -8.32
C LEU A 48 -4.31 15.35 -7.90
N ASP A 49 -3.71 15.24 -6.71
CA ASP A 49 -3.40 13.96 -6.08
C ASP A 49 -4.58 13.48 -5.22
N GLU A 50 -4.72 12.17 -5.05
CA GLU A 50 -5.82 11.52 -4.30
C GLU A 50 -7.22 11.99 -4.75
N ALA A 51 -7.44 12.12 -6.06
CA ALA A 51 -8.71 12.62 -6.63
C ALA A 51 -9.92 11.74 -6.26
N ASP A 52 -9.69 10.48 -5.88
CA ASP A 52 -10.70 9.55 -5.36
C ASP A 52 -11.20 9.90 -3.95
N SER A 53 -10.51 10.79 -3.23
CA SER A 53 -10.95 11.36 -1.95
C SER A 53 -11.91 12.55 -2.11
N MET A 54 -12.16 13.02 -3.33
CA MET A 54 -13.06 14.14 -3.59
C MET A 54 -14.53 13.74 -3.47
N THR A 55 -15.32 14.61 -2.86
CA THR A 55 -16.79 14.49 -2.86
C THR A 55 -17.36 14.57 -4.28
N GLU A 56 -18.47 13.88 -4.53
CA GLU A 56 -19.12 13.88 -5.85
C GLU A 56 -19.46 15.31 -6.32
N GLY A 57 -19.94 16.18 -5.43
CA GLY A 57 -20.22 17.58 -5.74
C GLY A 57 -18.97 18.37 -6.17
N ALA A 58 -17.81 18.10 -5.58
CA ALA A 58 -16.54 18.69 -5.98
C ALA A 58 -16.09 18.16 -7.35
N GLN A 59 -16.27 16.87 -7.63
CA GLN A 59 -15.98 16.28 -8.94
C GLN A 59 -16.88 16.86 -10.04
N GLN A 60 -18.18 17.06 -9.78
CA GLN A 60 -19.09 17.71 -10.74
C GLN A 60 -18.69 19.17 -11.03
N ALA A 61 -18.23 19.90 -10.02
CA ALA A 61 -17.69 21.25 -10.21
C ALA A 61 -16.40 21.22 -11.04
N LEU A 62 -15.49 20.29 -10.75
CA LEU A 62 -14.24 20.11 -11.48
C LEU A 62 -14.49 19.79 -12.95
N ARG A 63 -15.40 18.86 -13.25
CA ARG A 63 -15.81 18.51 -14.61
C ARG A 63 -16.18 19.75 -15.43
N ARG A 64 -17.00 20.65 -14.87
CA ARG A 64 -17.41 21.89 -15.57
C ARG A 64 -16.21 22.80 -15.87
N ILE A 65 -15.24 22.88 -14.95
CA ILE A 65 -14.02 23.68 -15.14
C ILE A 65 -13.14 23.04 -16.24
N MET A 66 -13.01 21.71 -16.23
CA MET A 66 -12.27 20.97 -17.27
C MET A 66 -12.84 21.21 -18.66
N GLU A 67 -14.17 21.21 -18.80
CA GLU A 67 -14.84 21.50 -20.08
C GLU A 67 -14.58 22.95 -20.54
N LEU A 68 -14.81 23.92 -19.66
CA LEU A 68 -14.69 25.36 -19.99
C LEU A 68 -13.27 25.80 -20.35
N TYR A 69 -12.26 25.23 -19.68
CA TYR A 69 -10.86 25.67 -19.82
C TYR A 69 -9.95 24.65 -20.50
N SER A 70 -10.52 23.64 -21.17
CA SER A 70 -9.79 22.57 -21.89
C SER A 70 -8.76 23.07 -22.91
N ARG A 71 -8.97 24.26 -23.48
CA ARG A 71 -8.05 24.89 -24.46
C ARG A 71 -6.83 25.55 -23.82
N THR A 72 -6.90 25.96 -22.56
CA THR A 72 -5.84 26.75 -21.90
C THR A 72 -5.15 26.00 -20.78
N THR A 73 -5.83 25.00 -20.20
CA THR A 73 -5.40 24.29 -19.00
C THR A 73 -5.58 22.78 -19.17
N ARG A 74 -4.56 22.00 -18.81
CA ARG A 74 -4.58 20.55 -18.74
C ARG A 74 -4.68 20.09 -17.30
N PHE A 75 -5.25 18.92 -17.11
CA PHE A 75 -5.50 18.31 -15.81
C PHE A 75 -4.79 16.96 -15.76
N ALA A 76 -4.08 16.72 -14.67
CA ALA A 76 -3.50 15.43 -14.31
C ALA A 76 -4.13 15.00 -12.98
N LEU A 77 -4.81 13.86 -12.97
CA LEU A 77 -5.50 13.34 -11.80
C LEU A 77 -4.80 12.04 -11.40
N ALA A 78 -4.34 11.96 -10.16
CA ALA A 78 -3.85 10.73 -9.55
C ALA A 78 -4.91 10.19 -8.58
N CYS A 79 -5.14 8.89 -8.61
CA CYS A 79 -6.10 8.20 -7.75
C CYS A 79 -5.70 6.74 -7.59
N ASN A 80 -6.04 6.13 -6.45
CA ASN A 80 -5.81 4.69 -6.23
C ASN A 80 -6.98 3.86 -6.79
N ASP A 81 -8.20 4.37 -6.66
CA ASP A 81 -9.40 3.70 -7.15
C ASP A 81 -10.14 4.57 -8.19
N SER A 82 -10.05 4.16 -9.47
CA SER A 82 -10.75 4.86 -10.56
C SER A 82 -12.27 4.77 -10.45
N SER A 83 -12.83 3.79 -9.74
CA SER A 83 -14.29 3.62 -9.63
C SER A 83 -14.95 4.72 -8.79
N LYS A 84 -14.19 5.36 -7.90
CA LYS A 84 -14.63 6.51 -7.08
C LYS A 84 -14.70 7.82 -7.86
N LEU A 85 -14.16 7.86 -9.07
CA LEU A 85 -14.28 9.01 -9.97
C LEU A 85 -15.55 8.92 -10.81
N ILE A 86 -16.27 10.03 -10.93
CA ILE A 86 -17.46 10.10 -11.79
C ILE A 86 -17.08 9.83 -13.26
N GLU A 87 -17.92 9.07 -13.97
CA GLU A 87 -17.75 8.74 -15.39
C GLU A 87 -17.51 9.96 -16.31
N PRO A 88 -18.14 11.13 -16.08
CA PRO A 88 -17.85 12.34 -16.87
C PRO A 88 -16.39 12.82 -16.80
N ILE A 89 -15.68 12.60 -15.69
CA ILE A 89 -14.26 12.93 -15.58
C ILE A 89 -13.44 11.88 -16.32
N GLN A 90 -13.72 10.59 -16.09
CA GLN A 90 -12.99 9.48 -16.72
C GLN A 90 -13.05 9.56 -18.24
N SER A 91 -14.23 9.84 -18.81
CA SER A 91 -14.43 9.98 -20.27
C SER A 91 -13.64 11.13 -20.92
N ARG A 92 -13.17 12.11 -20.14
CA ARG A 92 -12.41 13.28 -20.62
C ARG A 92 -10.90 13.14 -20.40
N CYS A 93 -10.47 12.12 -19.69
CA CYS A 93 -9.09 11.87 -19.34
C CYS A 93 -8.55 10.63 -20.05
N ALA A 94 -7.28 10.65 -20.44
CA ALA A 94 -6.58 9.43 -20.80
C ALA A 94 -6.28 8.65 -19.53
N VAL A 95 -6.86 7.46 -19.39
CA VAL A 95 -6.67 6.61 -18.20
C VAL A 95 -5.36 5.83 -18.36
N LEU A 96 -4.35 6.22 -17.58
CA LEU A 96 -3.09 5.48 -17.47
C LEU A 96 -3.17 4.61 -16.21
N ARG A 97 -3.16 3.28 -16.40
CA ARG A 97 -3.22 2.32 -15.29
C ARG A 97 -1.80 1.92 -14.90
N TYR A 98 -1.43 2.21 -13.66
CA TYR A 98 -0.19 1.71 -13.06
C TYR A 98 -0.47 0.37 -12.39
N THR A 99 0.33 -0.64 -12.72
CA THR A 99 0.32 -1.94 -12.04
C THR A 99 1.40 -1.96 -10.96
N ARG A 100 1.27 -2.89 -10.02
CA ARG A 100 2.34 -3.17 -9.06
C ARG A 100 3.64 -3.49 -9.78
N LEU A 101 4.76 -3.10 -9.17
CA LEU A 101 6.07 -3.36 -9.73
C LEU A 101 6.41 -4.84 -9.61
N THR A 102 7.13 -5.35 -10.60
CA THR A 102 7.70 -6.70 -10.52
C THR A 102 8.87 -6.73 -9.54
N SER A 103 9.11 -7.90 -8.93
CA SER A 103 10.25 -8.10 -8.02
C SER A 103 11.58 -7.72 -8.65
N ALA A 104 11.75 -7.98 -9.96
CA ALA A 104 12.95 -7.61 -10.70
C ALA A 104 13.14 -6.09 -10.83
N GLN A 105 12.06 -5.34 -11.07
CA GLN A 105 12.12 -3.87 -11.15
C GLN A 105 12.46 -3.25 -9.80
N ILE A 106 11.87 -3.76 -8.72
CA ILE A 106 12.17 -3.30 -7.35
C ILE A 106 13.63 -3.61 -7.01
N MET A 107 14.08 -4.85 -7.27
CA MET A 107 15.46 -5.27 -7.01
C MET A 107 16.47 -4.40 -7.76
N ALA A 108 16.26 -4.17 -9.06
CA ALA A 108 17.13 -3.31 -9.85
C ALA A 108 17.24 -1.91 -9.25
N ARG A 109 16.12 -1.37 -8.75
CA ARG A 109 16.10 -0.02 -8.18
C ARG A 109 16.71 0.05 -6.79
N LEU A 110 16.54 -1.00 -5.97
CA LEU A 110 17.22 -1.14 -4.68
C LEU A 110 18.73 -1.21 -4.86
N LEU A 111 19.24 -2.00 -5.81
CA LEU A 111 20.68 -2.09 -6.11
C LEU A 111 21.28 -0.73 -6.49
N GLU A 112 20.58 0.04 -7.34
CA GLU A 112 21.03 1.38 -7.74
C GLU A 112 21.13 2.33 -6.54
N VAL A 113 20.13 2.32 -5.65
CA VAL A 113 20.11 3.14 -4.44
C VAL A 113 21.18 2.68 -3.44
N SER A 114 21.29 1.38 -3.20
CA SER A 114 22.30 0.82 -2.29
C SER A 114 23.72 1.15 -2.73
N HIS A 115 24.02 1.09 -4.03
CA HIS A 115 25.32 1.48 -4.57
C HIS A 115 25.57 2.99 -4.45
N SER A 116 24.56 3.82 -4.73
CA SER A 116 24.69 5.29 -4.67
C SER A 116 24.90 5.81 -3.25
N GLU A 117 24.25 5.19 -2.26
CA GLU A 117 24.31 5.59 -0.85
C GLU A 117 25.37 4.81 -0.05
N GLY A 118 26.05 3.82 -0.65
CA GLY A 118 27.07 3.00 0.03
C GLY A 118 26.50 2.09 1.13
N VAL A 119 25.26 1.62 0.97
CA VAL A 119 24.57 0.76 1.94
C VAL A 119 25.18 -0.64 1.92
N SER A 120 25.52 -1.16 3.11
CA SER A 120 25.99 -2.55 3.26
C SER A 120 24.80 -3.51 3.32
N TYR A 121 24.75 -4.49 2.41
CA TYR A 121 23.64 -5.45 2.30
C TYR A 121 24.12 -6.88 2.03
N THR A 122 23.27 -7.87 2.36
CA THR A 122 23.34 -9.23 1.83
C THR A 122 22.30 -9.42 0.74
N GLU A 123 22.52 -10.37 -0.18
CA GLU A 123 21.54 -10.70 -1.24
C GLU A 123 20.18 -11.12 -0.62
N GLU A 124 20.22 -11.98 0.41
CA GLU A 124 19.05 -12.40 1.17
C GLU A 124 18.31 -11.22 1.83
N GLY A 125 19.03 -10.18 2.26
CA GLY A 125 18.44 -8.97 2.84
C GLY A 125 17.65 -8.16 1.81
N LEU A 126 18.18 -8.01 0.59
CA LEU A 126 17.46 -7.34 -0.49
C LEU A 126 16.25 -8.16 -0.94
N GLU A 127 16.37 -9.48 -1.02
CA GLU A 127 15.24 -10.37 -1.31
C GLU A 127 14.15 -10.27 -0.25
N ALA A 128 14.50 -10.18 1.03
CA ALA A 128 13.55 -9.96 2.12
C ALA A 128 12.84 -8.61 1.98
N ILE A 129 13.54 -7.54 1.59
CA ILE A 129 12.89 -6.24 1.32
C ILE A 129 11.91 -6.34 0.15
N VAL A 130 12.30 -7.02 -0.94
CA VAL A 130 11.41 -7.21 -2.09
C VAL A 130 10.17 -8.03 -1.71
N PHE A 131 10.33 -9.04 -0.85
CA PHE A 131 9.21 -9.84 -0.34
C PHE A 131 8.26 -9.03 0.55
N THR A 132 8.79 -8.22 1.47
CA THR A 132 7.98 -7.38 2.38
C THR A 132 7.31 -6.21 1.65
N ALA A 133 7.90 -5.70 0.56
CA ALA A 133 7.37 -4.57 -0.19
C ALA A 133 6.13 -4.89 -1.05
N ASP A 134 5.89 -6.15 -1.41
CA ASP A 134 4.71 -6.62 -2.18
C ASP A 134 4.34 -5.75 -3.42
N GLY A 135 5.36 -5.24 -4.12
CA GLY A 135 5.19 -4.42 -5.33
C GLY A 135 5.13 -2.90 -5.10
N ASP A 136 5.27 -2.43 -3.85
CA ASP A 136 5.36 -1.01 -3.49
C ASP A 136 6.82 -0.54 -3.34
N MET A 137 7.27 0.32 -4.26
CA MET A 137 8.63 0.88 -4.22
C MET A 137 8.87 1.78 -3.02
N ARG A 138 7.86 2.54 -2.59
CA ARG A 138 7.97 3.44 -1.44
C ARG A 138 8.22 2.63 -0.18
N GLN A 139 7.45 1.55 0.01
CA GLN A 139 7.65 0.64 1.12
C GLN A 139 9.04 -0.02 1.06
N ALA A 140 9.48 -0.47 -0.12
CA ALA A 140 10.79 -1.08 -0.29
C ALA A 140 11.94 -0.15 0.15
N LEU A 141 11.90 1.13 -0.28
CA LEU A 141 12.92 2.12 0.10
C LEU A 141 12.86 2.47 1.59
N ASN A 142 11.65 2.60 2.14
CA ASN A 142 11.48 2.87 3.58
C ASN A 142 12.02 1.72 4.44
N ASN A 143 11.78 0.47 4.03
CA ASN A 143 12.30 -0.72 4.71
C ASN A 143 13.83 -0.79 4.60
N LEU A 144 14.40 -0.51 3.42
CA LEU A 144 15.84 -0.44 3.21
C LEU A 144 16.49 0.59 4.14
N GLN A 145 15.95 1.81 4.15
CA GLN A 145 16.44 2.91 4.97
C GLN A 145 16.33 2.58 6.47
N SER A 146 15.17 2.12 6.92
CA SER A 146 14.92 1.80 8.33
C SER A 146 15.84 0.67 8.82
N THR A 147 16.05 -0.36 8.00
CA THR A 147 16.95 -1.48 8.33
C THR A 147 18.39 -1.02 8.45
N TYR A 148 18.87 -0.22 7.48
CA TYR A 148 20.23 0.30 7.51
C TYR A 148 20.46 1.28 8.67
N GLN A 149 19.52 2.18 8.95
CA GLN A 149 19.63 3.12 10.08
C GLN A 149 19.57 2.41 11.44
N GLY A 150 18.78 1.34 11.56
CA GLY A 150 18.66 0.58 12.81
C GLY A 150 19.86 -0.32 13.12
N PHE A 151 20.39 -1.00 12.10
CA PHE A 151 21.37 -2.09 12.31
C PHE A 151 22.70 -1.91 11.55
N GLY A 152 22.83 -0.89 10.71
CA GLY A 152 24.03 -0.62 9.90
C GLY A 152 24.24 -1.59 8.72
N MET A 153 23.56 -2.72 8.69
CA MET A 153 23.63 -3.71 7.62
C MET A 153 22.26 -4.32 7.33
N VAL A 154 21.95 -4.44 6.04
CA VAL A 154 20.69 -4.99 5.54
C VAL A 154 20.85 -6.50 5.37
N SER A 155 20.33 -7.26 6.33
CA SER A 155 20.25 -8.73 6.29
C SER A 155 18.80 -9.18 6.43
N SER A 156 18.48 -10.41 6.00
CA SER A 156 17.13 -10.98 6.09
C SER A 156 16.54 -10.86 7.50
N ASP A 157 17.30 -11.27 8.52
CA ASP A 157 16.86 -11.19 9.92
C ASP A 157 16.59 -9.76 10.39
N ASN A 158 17.42 -8.80 9.98
CA ASN A 158 17.23 -7.41 10.36
C ASN A 158 16.00 -6.81 9.68
N VAL A 159 15.74 -7.17 8.42
CA VAL A 159 14.55 -6.72 7.68
C VAL A 159 13.28 -7.22 8.35
N PHE A 160 13.17 -8.52 8.65
CA PHE A 160 11.97 -9.08 9.29
C PHE A 160 11.74 -8.52 10.71
N LYS A 161 12.81 -8.21 11.46
CA LYS A 161 12.70 -7.53 12.76
C LYS A 161 12.18 -6.10 12.65
N VAL A 162 12.55 -5.36 11.60
CA VAL A 162 12.08 -3.98 11.38
C VAL A 162 10.66 -3.95 10.87
N CYS A 163 10.31 -4.88 9.97
CA CYS A 163 8.98 -4.99 9.39
C CYS A 163 7.95 -5.62 10.34
N ASP A 164 8.39 -6.21 11.46
CA ASP A 164 7.57 -6.97 12.41
C ASP A 164 6.73 -8.07 11.73
N GLU A 165 7.30 -8.70 10.70
CA GLU A 165 6.65 -9.76 9.93
C GLU A 165 7.26 -11.13 10.28
N PRO A 166 6.44 -12.19 10.50
CA PRO A 166 6.96 -13.52 10.75
C PRO A 166 7.77 -14.06 9.57
N HIS A 167 8.89 -14.71 9.88
CA HIS A 167 9.79 -15.25 8.87
C HIS A 167 9.06 -16.27 7.96
N PRO A 168 9.14 -16.13 6.62
CA PRO A 168 8.45 -17.00 5.67
C PRO A 168 8.73 -18.51 5.81
N MET A 169 9.90 -18.88 6.36
CA MET A 169 10.28 -20.28 6.58
C MET A 169 9.41 -20.95 7.65
N LEU A 170 9.05 -20.25 8.72
CA LEU A 170 8.17 -20.76 9.76
C LEU A 170 6.76 -21.01 9.22
N ILE A 171 6.27 -20.08 8.39
CA ILE A 171 4.97 -20.18 7.72
C ILE A 171 4.97 -21.31 6.68
N LYS A 172 6.09 -21.50 5.95
CA LYS A 172 6.24 -22.64 5.04
C LYS A 172 6.16 -23.97 5.79
N GLN A 173 6.88 -24.11 6.91
CA GLN A 173 6.81 -25.32 7.75
C GLN A 173 5.41 -25.54 8.32
N LEU A 174 4.71 -24.47 8.72
CA LEU A 174 3.31 -24.53 9.15
C LEU A 174 2.43 -25.15 8.05
N ILE A 175 2.57 -24.68 6.80
CA ILE A 175 1.81 -25.19 5.65
C ILE A 175 2.19 -26.64 5.32
N ASP A 176 3.48 -26.99 5.42
CA ASP A 176 3.97 -28.36 5.19
C ASP A 176 3.35 -29.35 6.21
N HIS A 177 3.37 -29.02 7.50
CA HIS A 177 2.74 -29.84 8.54
C HIS A 177 1.22 -29.94 8.36
N CYS A 178 0.55 -28.84 7.97
CA CYS A 178 -0.87 -28.87 7.64
C CYS A 178 -1.17 -29.78 6.44
N SER A 179 -0.32 -29.76 5.41
CA SER A 179 -0.48 -30.57 4.21
C SER A 179 -0.28 -32.07 4.50
N ASN A 180 0.61 -32.40 5.44
CA ASN A 180 0.86 -33.77 5.89
C ASN A 180 -0.13 -34.26 6.95
N GLY A 181 -1.10 -33.43 7.38
CA GLY A 181 -2.07 -33.78 8.42
C GLY A 181 -1.54 -33.73 9.86
N GLU A 182 -0.34 -33.19 10.08
CA GLU A 182 0.33 -33.10 11.38
C GLU A 182 -0.12 -31.85 12.17
N LEU A 183 -1.40 -31.82 12.56
CA LEU A 183 -2.02 -30.67 13.24
C LEU A 183 -1.30 -30.26 14.53
N SER A 184 -0.81 -31.22 15.31
CA SER A 184 -0.08 -30.95 16.56
C SER A 184 1.23 -30.21 16.33
N ALA A 185 1.93 -30.50 15.23
CA ALA A 185 3.17 -29.82 14.86
C ALA A 185 2.89 -28.40 14.34
N ALA A 186 1.91 -28.26 13.45
CA ALA A 186 1.47 -26.96 12.96
C ALA A 186 1.00 -26.04 14.10
N HIS A 187 0.21 -26.56 15.06
CA HIS A 187 -0.26 -25.78 16.20
C HIS A 187 0.87 -25.28 17.09
N LYS A 188 1.97 -26.04 17.25
CA LYS A 188 3.15 -25.59 18.00
C LYS A 188 3.81 -24.39 17.33
N ILE A 189 3.96 -24.41 16.00
CA ILE A 189 4.52 -23.29 15.23
C ILE A 189 3.61 -22.06 15.34
N LEU A 190 2.30 -22.25 15.17
CA LEU A 190 1.34 -21.16 15.31
C LEU A 190 1.38 -20.54 16.71
N ARG A 191 1.43 -21.37 17.76
CA ARG A 191 1.56 -20.91 19.14
C ARG A 191 2.88 -20.18 19.38
N HIS A 192 3.97 -20.64 18.76
CA HIS A 192 5.25 -19.97 18.82
C HIS A 192 5.18 -18.56 18.21
N LEU A 193 4.60 -18.42 17.01
CA LEU A 193 4.36 -17.11 16.39
C LEU A 193 3.50 -16.20 17.26
N TRP A 194 2.47 -16.77 17.89
CA TRP A 194 1.61 -16.03 18.82
C TRP A 194 2.38 -15.56 20.06
N THR A 195 3.25 -16.39 20.64
CA THR A 195 4.07 -15.99 21.80
C THR A 195 5.12 -14.93 21.47
N LEU A 196 5.50 -14.80 20.20
CA LEU A 196 6.39 -13.74 19.73
C LEU A 196 5.65 -12.40 19.57
N GLY A 197 4.32 -12.38 19.69
CA GLY A 197 3.51 -11.17 19.62
C GLY A 197 2.99 -10.81 18.23
N TYR A 198 3.21 -11.67 17.21
CA TYR A 198 2.71 -11.40 15.86
C TYR A 198 1.17 -11.39 15.83
N SER A 199 0.61 -10.43 15.10
CA SER A 199 -0.83 -10.32 14.97
C SER A 199 -1.40 -11.45 14.09
N ALA A 200 -2.66 -11.80 14.33
CA ALA A 200 -3.37 -12.76 13.48
C ALA A 200 -3.46 -12.30 12.02
N GLU A 201 -3.53 -10.99 11.80
CA GLU A 201 -3.59 -10.38 10.47
C GLU A 201 -2.30 -10.59 9.70
N ASP A 202 -1.14 -10.37 10.33
CA ASP A 202 0.16 -10.56 9.70
C ASP A 202 0.41 -12.03 9.37
N ILE A 203 0.09 -12.92 10.31
CA ILE A 203 0.21 -14.37 10.12
C ILE A 203 -0.63 -14.81 8.92
N ILE A 204 -1.89 -14.38 8.81
CA ILE A 204 -2.78 -14.76 7.70
C ILE A 204 -2.28 -14.16 6.38
N THR A 205 -1.87 -12.88 6.39
CA THR A 205 -1.40 -12.17 5.20
C THR A 205 -0.16 -12.85 4.62
N ILE A 206 0.82 -13.19 5.45
CA ILE A 206 2.04 -13.86 5.01
C ILE A 206 1.77 -15.31 4.63
N THR A 207 0.87 -16.00 5.35
CA THR A 207 0.41 -17.33 4.95
C THR A 207 -0.16 -17.31 3.53
N PHE A 208 -0.99 -16.33 3.20
CA PHE A 208 -1.52 -16.16 1.85
C PHE A 208 -0.43 -15.88 0.81
N ARG A 209 0.57 -15.05 1.12
CA ARG A 209 1.73 -14.80 0.24
C ARG A 209 2.54 -16.08 -0.01
N VAL A 210 2.79 -16.86 1.04
CA VAL A 210 3.58 -18.10 0.96
C VAL A 210 2.83 -19.21 0.21
N ILE A 211 1.53 -19.40 0.44
CA ILE A 211 0.71 -20.43 -0.24
C ILE A 211 0.77 -20.28 -1.77
N LYS A 212 0.75 -19.04 -2.29
CA LYS A 212 0.79 -18.80 -3.74
C LYS A 212 2.00 -19.46 -4.41
N ASN A 213 3.16 -19.35 -3.77
CA ASN A 213 4.44 -19.84 -4.28
C ASN A 213 4.82 -21.22 -3.73
N HIS A 214 3.97 -21.83 -2.90
CA HIS A 214 4.26 -23.12 -2.26
C HIS A 214 4.10 -24.29 -3.26
N PRO A 215 5.03 -25.25 -3.30
CA PRO A 215 4.92 -26.45 -4.15
C PRO A 215 3.96 -27.48 -3.52
N MET A 216 2.68 -27.40 -3.88
CA MET A 216 1.63 -28.36 -3.46
C MET A 216 0.65 -28.64 -4.60
N GLU A 217 -0.15 -29.70 -4.48
CA GLU A 217 -1.18 -30.04 -5.46
C GLU A 217 -2.19 -28.89 -5.63
N GLU A 218 -2.58 -28.60 -6.87
CA GLU A 218 -3.39 -27.44 -7.21
C GLU A 218 -4.77 -27.44 -6.51
N TYR A 219 -5.39 -28.63 -6.37
CA TYR A 219 -6.62 -28.79 -5.63
C TYR A 219 -6.48 -28.38 -4.16
N LEU A 220 -5.41 -28.84 -3.49
CA LEU A 220 -5.12 -28.48 -2.11
C LEU A 220 -4.78 -26.99 -2.00
N LYS A 221 -3.97 -26.46 -2.92
CA LYS A 221 -3.62 -25.03 -2.95
C LYS A 221 -4.87 -24.15 -3.01
N LEU A 222 -5.83 -24.46 -3.89
CA LEU A 222 -7.09 -23.73 -3.99
C LEU A 222 -7.92 -23.82 -2.69
N GLY A 223 -7.95 -24.99 -2.04
CA GLY A 223 -8.58 -25.16 -0.75
C GLY A 223 -7.97 -24.27 0.34
N PHE A 224 -6.63 -24.24 0.43
CA PHE A 224 -5.90 -23.39 1.37
C PHE A 224 -6.12 -21.90 1.09
N ILE A 225 -6.08 -21.49 -0.18
CA ILE A 225 -6.35 -20.11 -0.59
C ILE A 225 -7.76 -19.68 -0.18
N LYS A 226 -8.77 -20.54 -0.40
CA LYS A 226 -10.15 -20.25 -0.02
C LYS A 226 -10.30 -20.03 1.47
N VAL A 227 -9.73 -20.94 2.29
CA VAL A 227 -9.77 -20.82 3.75
C VAL A 227 -9.04 -19.56 4.21
N ALA A 228 -7.86 -19.28 3.67
CA ALA A 228 -7.11 -18.07 4.02
C ALA A 228 -7.89 -16.78 3.71
N GLN A 229 -8.58 -16.72 2.58
CA GLN A 229 -9.41 -15.57 2.19
C GLN A 229 -10.63 -15.40 3.12
N GLU A 230 -11.34 -16.48 3.43
CA GLU A 230 -12.48 -16.45 4.36
C GLU A 230 -12.05 -15.97 5.75
N LYS A 231 -10.90 -16.45 6.25
CA LYS A 231 -10.37 -16.05 7.56
C LYS A 231 -9.84 -14.62 7.55
N HIS A 232 -9.18 -14.17 6.49
CA HIS A 232 -8.76 -12.78 6.37
C HIS A 232 -9.96 -11.82 6.41
N GLY A 233 -11.04 -12.14 5.69
CA GLY A 233 -12.28 -11.35 5.72
C GLY A 233 -12.93 -11.30 7.11
N LEU A 234 -12.90 -12.42 7.85
CA LEU A 234 -13.36 -12.47 9.24
C LEU A 234 -12.52 -11.61 10.18
N VAL A 235 -11.18 -11.65 10.05
CA VAL A 235 -10.28 -10.84 10.88
C VAL A 235 -10.52 -9.35 10.66
N LEU A 236 -10.60 -8.92 9.39
CA LEU A 236 -10.94 -7.54 9.04
C LEU A 236 -12.30 -7.14 9.62
N HIS A 237 -13.32 -7.99 9.46
CA HIS A 237 -14.65 -7.72 10.02
C HIS A 237 -14.62 -7.55 11.54
N LEU A 238 -13.87 -8.40 12.25
CA LEU A 238 -13.74 -8.32 13.70
C LEU A 238 -12.99 -7.05 14.14
N GLN A 239 -11.95 -6.64 13.43
CA GLN A 239 -11.24 -5.38 13.69
C GLN A 239 -12.13 -4.15 13.47
N PHE A 240 -12.91 -4.11 12.38
CA PHE A 240 -13.84 -3.00 12.11
C PHE A 240 -15.03 -2.97 13.08
N SER A 241 -15.51 -4.13 13.52
CA SER A 241 -16.64 -4.23 14.45
C SER A 241 -16.24 -3.98 15.91
N TYR A 242 -14.99 -4.27 16.27
CA TYR A 242 -14.47 -4.15 17.65
C TYR A 242 -13.06 -3.51 17.68
N PRO A 243 -12.92 -2.22 17.36
CA PRO A 243 -11.62 -1.54 17.22
C PRO A 243 -10.81 -1.35 18.53
N ARG A 244 -11.27 -1.91 19.66
CA ARG A 244 -10.65 -1.73 20.99
C ARG A 244 -10.25 -3.02 21.70
N CYS A 245 -10.35 -4.18 21.08
CA CYS A 245 -9.89 -5.41 21.71
C CYS A 245 -8.40 -5.64 21.44
N TYR A 246 -7.52 -4.93 22.16
CA TYR A 246 -6.19 -5.46 22.42
C TYR A 246 -6.35 -6.66 23.36
N LEU A 247 -5.97 -7.85 22.90
CA LEU A 247 -5.92 -9.06 23.72
C LEU A 247 -4.85 -8.87 24.80
N GLY A 248 -5.26 -8.40 25.99
CA GLY A 248 -4.42 -8.34 27.18
C GLY A 248 -4.07 -9.74 27.68
N GLU A 249 -2.83 -9.91 28.13
CA GLU A 249 -2.24 -11.15 28.63
C GLU A 249 -3.10 -11.86 29.71
N GLU A 250 -3.19 -13.18 29.61
CA GLU A 250 -3.69 -14.06 30.67
C GLU A 250 -2.77 -14.01 31.90
N LYS A 251 -3.34 -13.69 33.08
CA LYS A 251 -2.81 -14.19 34.35
C LYS A 251 -3.81 -15.16 34.98
N ASN A 252 -3.47 -16.45 34.91
CA ASN A 252 -3.94 -17.54 35.76
C ASN A 252 -5.45 -17.59 36.07
N LYS A 253 -6.20 -18.29 35.21
CA LYS A 253 -7.32 -19.22 35.50
C LYS A 253 -8.20 -19.29 34.25
N GLY A 254 -8.22 -20.44 33.59
CA GLY A 254 -8.86 -20.66 32.27
C GLY A 254 -10.37 -20.47 32.23
N ILE A 255 -10.82 -19.21 32.24
CA ILE A 255 -12.15 -18.75 31.87
C ILE A 255 -11.94 -17.47 31.05
N PHE A 256 -12.32 -17.48 29.77
CA PHE A 256 -12.37 -16.28 28.93
C PHE A 256 -13.53 -15.39 29.40
N GLU A 257 -13.27 -14.43 30.27
CA GLU A 257 -14.18 -13.32 30.51
C GLU A 257 -13.91 -12.20 29.51
N TYR A 258 -14.89 -11.93 28.65
CA TYR A 258 -14.94 -10.70 27.86
C TYR A 258 -15.18 -9.52 28.81
N THR A 259 -14.11 -8.87 29.25
CA THR A 259 -14.23 -7.59 29.93
C THR A 259 -14.49 -6.50 28.89
N LYS A 260 -15.73 -6.00 28.85
CA LYS A 260 -16.08 -4.75 28.15
C LYS A 260 -15.24 -3.61 28.75
N CYS A 261 -14.31 -3.05 27.98
CA CYS A 261 -13.82 -1.70 28.25
C CYS A 261 -14.84 -0.69 27.71
N ASN A 262 -15.42 0.11 28.59
CA ASN A 262 -16.17 1.33 28.23
C ASN A 262 -15.27 2.34 27.52
#